data_AF-A0A7X7QAV2-F1
#
_entry.id   AF-A0A7X7QAV2-F1
#
_cell.length_a   1.000
_cell.length_b   1.000
_cell.length_c   1.000
_cell.angle_alpha   90.00
_cell.angle_beta   90.00
_cell.angle_gamma   90.00
#
_symmetry.space_group_name_H-M   'P 1'
#
loop_
_entity.id
_entity.type
_entity.pdbx_description
1 polymer ?
#
loop_
_entity_poly.entity_id
_entity_poly.type
_entity_poly.pdbx_seq_one_letter_code
_entity_poly.pdbx_strand_id
1 'polypeptide(L)'
;MKRDMDLVRRILLAVEESQDPTVSYLELDGWSRAEIGYHMELLVEAGYLLGTVTHSKNGPAHYYVQRLTWDGHEFLDLARNQTVWKEAKTSFMEKGAGLSLDVLKAVLVEFTKRLLLP
;
A
#
# COMPACT_ATOMS: atom_id res chain seq x y z
N MET A 1 -8.42 -12.38 2.63
CA MET A 1 -7.23 -12.52 3.51
C MET A 1 -7.22 -11.38 4.52
N LYS A 2 -6.32 -11.33 5.50
CA LYS A 2 -6.18 -10.12 6.34
C LYS A 2 -5.39 -9.06 5.57
N ARG A 3 -5.72 -7.78 5.79
CA ARG A 3 -4.94 -6.66 5.25
C ARG A 3 -3.60 -6.55 5.99
N ASP A 4 -2.51 -6.55 5.25
CA ASP A 4 -1.14 -6.35 5.67
C ASP A 4 -0.63 -4.99 5.15
N MET A 5 -0.35 -4.07 6.07
CA MET A 5 0.08 -2.72 5.73
C MET A 5 1.54 -2.66 5.26
N ASP A 6 2.39 -3.61 5.64
CA ASP A 6 3.74 -3.67 5.09
C ASP A 6 3.69 -4.11 3.62
N LEU A 7 2.81 -5.08 3.28
CA LEU A 7 2.57 -5.46 1.90
C LEU A 7 1.99 -4.32 1.07
N VAL A 8 1.01 -3.57 1.61
CA VAL A 8 0.49 -2.36 0.96
C VAL A 8 1.62 -1.40 0.58
N ARG A 9 2.49 -1.07 1.55
CA ARG A 9 3.61 -0.15 1.30
C ARG A 9 4.57 -0.71 0.25
N ARG A 10 4.89 -2.00 0.31
CA ARG A 10 5.78 -2.66 -0.66
C ARG A 10 5.22 -2.68 -2.07
N ILE A 11 3.92 -2.92 -2.22
CA ILE A 11 3.24 -2.87 -3.52
C ILE A 11 3.31 -1.46 -4.10
N LEU A 12 2.99 -0.43 -3.31
CA LEU A 12 3.01 0.95 -3.81
C LEU A 12 4.41 1.38 -4.27
N LEU A 13 5.45 1.03 -3.51
CA LEU A 13 6.85 1.24 -3.91
C LEU A 13 7.16 0.53 -5.24
N ALA A 14 6.82 -0.75 -5.35
CA ALA A 14 7.13 -1.54 -6.54
C ALA A 14 6.38 -1.07 -7.79
N VAL A 15 5.12 -0.62 -7.65
CA VAL A 15 4.37 -0.06 -8.78
C VAL A 15 4.96 1.28 -9.21
N GLU A 16 5.42 2.12 -8.27
CA GLU A 16 6.05 3.41 -8.59
C GLU A 16 7.40 3.22 -9.30
N GLU A 17 8.19 2.22 -8.89
CA GLU A 17 9.49 1.91 -9.49
C GLU A 17 9.39 1.19 -10.84
N SER A 18 8.21 0.69 -11.21
CA SER A 18 8.01 -0.04 -12.46
C SER A 18 8.23 0.87 -13.66
N GLN A 19 9.05 0.41 -14.60
CA GLN A 19 9.27 1.06 -15.89
C GLN A 19 8.28 0.56 -16.97
N ASP A 20 7.50 -0.46 -16.64
CA ASP A 20 6.52 -1.02 -17.56
C ASP A 20 5.27 -0.15 -17.62
N PRO A 21 4.60 -0.07 -18.80
CA PRO A 21 3.37 0.70 -18.93
C PRO A 21 2.22 0.14 -18.06
N THR A 22 2.32 -1.13 -17.66
CA THR A 22 1.38 -1.77 -16.74
C THR A 22 2.08 -2.85 -15.92
N VAL A 23 1.78 -2.92 -14.62
CA VAL A 23 2.15 -4.01 -13.72
C VAL A 23 1.05 -5.07 -13.75
N SER A 24 1.36 -6.24 -14.30
CA SER A 24 0.47 -7.42 -14.31
C SER A 24 1.05 -8.64 -13.60
N TYR A 25 2.28 -8.52 -13.13
CA TYR A 25 2.97 -9.52 -12.34
C TYR A 25 3.95 -8.81 -11.41
N LEU A 26 3.93 -9.21 -10.13
CA LEU A 26 4.83 -8.71 -9.11
C LEU A 26 5.17 -9.88 -8.18
N GLU A 27 6.45 -9.99 -7.87
CA GLU A 27 6.99 -10.93 -6.90
C GLU A 27 7.68 -10.12 -5.80
N LEU A 28 7.28 -10.36 -4.55
CA LEU A 28 7.80 -9.68 -3.37
C LEU A 28 8.16 -10.74 -2.33
N ASP A 29 9.41 -10.73 -1.88
CA ASP A 29 9.89 -11.65 -0.85
C ASP A 29 9.03 -11.57 0.41
N GLY A 30 8.58 -12.73 0.90
CA GLY A 30 7.78 -12.85 2.13
C GLY A 30 6.27 -12.87 1.93
N TRP A 31 5.76 -12.69 0.71
CA TRP A 31 4.33 -12.79 0.41
C TRP A 31 4.05 -13.70 -0.78
N SER A 32 2.95 -14.46 -0.68
CA SER A 32 2.47 -15.30 -1.78
C SER A 32 1.82 -14.47 -2.88
N ARG A 33 1.76 -15.02 -4.10
CA ARG A 33 1.04 -14.39 -5.24
C ARG A 33 -0.43 -14.10 -4.91
N ALA A 34 -1.07 -14.94 -4.12
CA ALA A 34 -2.46 -14.75 -3.71
C ALA A 34 -2.60 -13.58 -2.73
N GLU A 35 -1.65 -13.38 -1.81
CA GLU A 35 -1.62 -12.21 -0.93
C GLU A 35 -1.37 -10.93 -1.73
N ILE A 36 -0.41 -10.93 -2.66
CA ILE A 36 -0.12 -9.78 -3.51
C ILE A 36 -1.37 -9.41 -4.35
N GLY A 37 -1.98 -10.40 -5.02
CA GLY A 37 -3.18 -10.17 -5.82
C GLY A 37 -4.35 -9.62 -5.01
N TYR A 38 -4.57 -10.15 -3.80
CA TYR A 38 -5.59 -9.64 -2.89
C TYR A 38 -5.33 -8.18 -2.47
N HIS A 39 -4.08 -7.80 -2.22
CA HIS A 39 -3.76 -6.42 -1.83
C HIS A 39 -3.76 -5.45 -3.01
N MET A 40 -3.41 -5.90 -4.21
CA MET A 40 -3.61 -5.12 -5.44
C MET A 40 -5.09 -4.76 -5.61
N GLU A 41 -5.99 -5.73 -5.40
CA GLU A 41 -7.45 -5.49 -5.44
C GLU A 41 -7.87 -4.42 -4.44
N LEU A 42 -7.49 -4.57 -3.16
CA LEU A 42 -7.83 -3.59 -2.13
C LEU A 42 -7.32 -2.18 -2.45
N LEU A 43 -6.13 -2.06 -3.06
CA LEU A 43 -5.54 -0.77 -3.40
C LEU A 43 -6.21 -0.12 -4.62
N VAL A 44 -6.68 -0.92 -5.58
CA VAL A 44 -7.51 -0.45 -6.70
C VAL A 44 -8.89 -0.01 -6.17
N GLU A 45 -9.53 -0.81 -5.33
CA GLU A 45 -10.83 -0.48 -4.70
C GLU A 45 -10.76 0.79 -3.86
N ALA A 46 -9.67 0.97 -3.09
CA ALA A 46 -9.44 2.15 -2.27
C ALA A 46 -8.95 3.37 -3.07
N GLY A 47 -8.74 3.24 -4.38
CA GLY A 47 -8.34 4.35 -5.24
C GLY A 47 -6.90 4.81 -5.09
N TYR A 48 -6.00 3.99 -4.54
CA TYR A 48 -4.55 4.26 -4.48
C TYR A 48 -3.81 3.82 -5.75
N LEU A 49 -4.37 2.83 -6.45
CA LEU A 49 -3.87 2.34 -7.73
C LEU A 49 -4.93 2.55 -8.82
N LEU A 50 -4.48 2.95 -10.00
CA LEU A 50 -5.31 2.94 -11.20
C LEU A 50 -5.08 1.63 -11.94
N GLY A 51 -6.11 0.79 -12.02
CA GLY A 51 -6.02 -0.50 -12.67
C GLY A 51 -7.32 -1.28 -12.62
N THR A 52 -7.27 -2.53 -13.08
CA THR A 52 -8.39 -3.47 -13.03
C THR A 52 -7.96 -4.79 -12.43
N VAL A 53 -8.84 -5.40 -11.65
CA VAL A 53 -8.66 -6.76 -11.11
C VAL A 53 -9.78 -7.66 -11.64
N THR A 54 -9.43 -8.86 -12.07
CA THR A 54 -10.37 -9.87 -12.55
C THR A 54 -10.14 -11.19 -11.81
N HIS A 55 -11.25 -11.86 -11.48
CA HIS A 55 -11.22 -13.13 -10.76
C HIS A 55 -11.46 -14.27 -11.73
N SER A 56 -10.58 -15.27 -11.70
CA SER A 56 -10.83 -16.54 -12.37
C SER A 56 -11.60 -17.47 -11.44
N LYS A 57 -12.43 -18.37 -11.99
CA LYS A 57 -13.27 -19.27 -11.18
C LYS A 57 -12.47 -20.17 -10.23
N ASN A 58 -11.23 -20.52 -10.59
CA ASN A 58 -10.42 -21.53 -9.89
C ASN A 58 -8.94 -21.10 -9.71
N GLY A 59 -8.63 -19.80 -9.67
CA GLY A 59 -7.25 -19.32 -9.62
C GLY A 59 -7.10 -17.95 -8.93
N PRO A 60 -5.86 -17.51 -8.67
CA PRO A 60 -5.60 -16.22 -8.03
C PRO A 60 -6.13 -15.07 -8.91
N ALA A 61 -6.46 -13.95 -8.26
CA ALA A 61 -6.87 -12.74 -8.97
C ALA A 61 -5.79 -12.27 -9.95
N HIS A 62 -6.21 -11.87 -11.14
CA HIS A 62 -5.36 -11.24 -12.14
C HIS A 62 -5.54 -9.73 -12.05
N TYR A 63 -4.45 -8.98 -12.06
CA TYR A 63 -4.48 -7.52 -12.01
C TYR A 63 -3.73 -6.94 -13.20
N TYR A 64 -4.18 -5.76 -13.64
CA TYR A 64 -3.50 -4.91 -14.60
C TYR A 64 -3.52 -3.49 -14.05
N VAL A 65 -2.41 -3.10 -13.42
CA VAL A 65 -2.24 -1.79 -12.77
C VAL A 65 -1.41 -0.90 -13.68
N GLN A 66 -1.89 0.29 -13.98
CA GLN A 66 -1.21 1.23 -14.86
C GLN A 66 -0.21 2.09 -14.07
N ARG A 67 -0.64 2.59 -12.91
CA ARG A 67 0.13 3.54 -12.09
C ARG A 67 -0.52 3.75 -10.72
N LEU A 68 0.18 4.48 -9.85
CA LEU A 68 -0.43 5.08 -8.67
C LEU A 68 -1.43 6.18 -9.09
N THR A 69 -2.46 6.36 -8.29
CA THR A 69 -3.29 7.59 -8.34
C THR A 69 -2.56 8.73 -7.62
N TRP A 70 -3.13 9.93 -7.66
CA TRP A 70 -2.60 11.06 -6.88
C TRP A 70 -2.57 10.74 -5.38
N ASP A 71 -3.66 10.18 -4.85
CA ASP A 71 -3.71 9.72 -3.44
C ASP A 71 -2.74 8.59 -3.15
N GLY A 72 -2.47 7.73 -4.15
CA GLY A 72 -1.37 6.79 -4.19
C GLY A 72 -0.03 7.43 -3.83
N HIS A 73 0.35 8.46 -4.59
CA HIS A 73 1.62 9.18 -4.38
C HIS A 73 1.65 9.88 -3.02
N GLU A 74 0.59 10.60 -2.64
CA GLU A 74 0.52 11.31 -1.35
C GLU A 74 0.72 10.36 -0.15
N PHE A 75 0.09 9.18 -0.18
CA PHE A 75 0.30 8.20 0.87
C PHE A 75 1.71 7.60 0.82
N LEU A 76 2.20 7.26 -0.38
CA LEU A 76 3.51 6.65 -0.53
C LEU A 76 4.62 7.58 -0.03
N ASP A 77 4.57 8.87 -0.33
CA ASP A 77 5.58 9.84 0.10
C ASP A 77 5.64 9.97 1.63
N LEU A 78 4.49 9.94 2.29
CA LEU A 78 4.40 9.88 3.74
C LEU A 78 4.93 8.56 4.32
N ALA A 79 4.66 7.44 3.64
CA ALA A 79 5.07 6.11 4.08
C ALA A 79 6.51 5.74 3.67
N ARG A 80 7.17 6.51 2.80
CA ARG A 80 8.47 6.14 2.23
C ARG A 80 9.57 6.10 3.28
N ASN A 81 9.60 7.07 4.18
CA ASN A 81 10.60 7.16 5.23
C ASN A 81 10.47 6.00 6.23
N GLN A 82 11.52 5.18 6.35
CA GLN A 82 11.50 3.99 7.18
C GLN A 82 11.33 4.30 8.68
N THR A 83 11.89 5.41 9.15
CA THR A 83 11.77 5.84 10.56
C THR A 83 10.33 6.26 10.84
N VAL A 84 9.76 7.14 10.00
CA VAL A 84 8.36 7.58 10.11
C VAL A 84 7.39 6.39 10.04
N TRP A 85 7.62 5.45 9.11
CA TRP A 85 6.81 4.25 8.99
C TRP A 85 6.83 3.38 10.25
N LYS A 86 8.03 3.15 10.82
CA LYS A 86 8.16 2.35 12.04
C LYS A 86 7.48 3.02 13.23
N GLU A 87 7.70 4.32 13.42
CA GLU A 87 7.08 5.08 14.51
C GLU A 87 5.56 5.11 14.39
N ALA A 88 5.04 5.35 13.18
CA ALA A 88 3.61 5.28 12.92
C ALA A 88 3.08 3.88 13.26
N LYS A 89 3.68 2.80 12.76
CA LYS A 89 3.24 1.43 13.10
C LYS A 89 3.26 1.15 14.60
N THR A 90 4.32 1.53 15.31
CA THR A 90 4.44 1.32 16.77
C THR A 90 3.31 2.05 17.51
N SER A 91 3.12 3.34 17.22
CA SER A 91 2.07 4.14 17.88
C SER A 91 0.66 3.60 17.63
N PHE A 92 0.44 2.92 16.50
CA PHE A 92 -0.84 2.28 16.17
C PHE A 92 -1.06 0.95 16.86
N MET A 93 -0.04 0.08 16.86
CA MET A 93 -0.14 -1.22 17.51
C MET A 93 -0.37 -1.07 19.02
N GLU A 94 0.28 -0.08 19.64
CA GLU A 94 0.11 0.21 21.08
C GLU A 94 -1.30 0.69 21.44
N LYS A 95 -2.02 1.33 20.50
CA LYS A 95 -3.35 1.90 20.75
C LYS A 95 -4.51 0.95 20.44
N GLY A 96 -4.23 -0.25 19.95
CA GLY A 96 -5.26 -1.27 19.66
C GLY A 96 -6.31 -0.85 18.61
N ALA A 97 -6.06 0.24 17.89
CA ALA A 97 -6.99 0.77 16.91
C ALA A 97 -6.96 -0.10 15.65
N GLY A 98 -8.13 -0.47 15.14
CA GLY A 98 -8.25 -1.16 13.86
C GLY A 98 -7.56 -0.34 12.77
N LEU A 99 -6.55 -0.95 12.12
CA LEU A 99 -5.78 -0.34 11.04
C LEU A 99 -6.72 -0.06 9.86
N SER A 100 -7.29 1.13 9.73
CA SER A 100 -7.78 1.65 8.45
C SER A 100 -6.67 2.44 7.76
N LEU A 101 -6.67 2.42 6.44
CA LEU A 101 -5.63 3.08 5.65
C LEU A 101 -5.72 4.61 5.80
N ASP A 102 -6.94 5.15 5.96
CA ASP A 102 -7.17 6.57 6.26
C ASP A 102 -6.61 6.99 7.61
N VAL A 103 -6.82 6.18 8.67
CA VAL A 103 -6.27 6.51 9.99
C VAL A 103 -4.75 6.48 9.92
N LEU A 104 -4.16 5.48 9.25
CA LEU A 104 -2.71 5.41 9.04
C LEU A 104 -2.17 6.65 8.30
N LYS A 105 -2.84 7.08 7.22
CA LYS A 105 -2.51 8.31 6.50
C LYS A 105 -2.54 9.52 7.43
N ALA A 106 -3.58 9.68 8.24
CA ALA A 106 -3.72 10.81 9.16
C ALA A 106 -2.57 10.91 10.18
N VAL A 107 -2.10 9.77 10.71
CA VAL A 107 -1.00 9.79 11.67
C VAL A 107 0.36 9.95 11.00
N LEU A 108 0.58 9.42 9.80
CA LEU A 108 1.79 9.73 9.04
C LEU A 108 1.91 11.23 8.79
N VAL A 109 0.80 11.91 8.46
CA VAL A 109 0.75 13.38 8.35
C VAL A 109 1.16 14.05 9.66
N GLU A 110 0.65 13.58 10.80
CA GLU A 110 0.97 14.13 12.12
C GLU A 110 2.46 13.97 12.48
N PHE A 111 3.07 12.82 12.21
CA PHE A 111 4.50 12.62 12.41
C PHE A 111 5.35 13.52 11.49
N THR A 112 4.99 13.61 10.21
CA THR A 112 5.67 14.51 9.27
C THR A 112 5.60 15.97 9.73
N LYS A 113 4.46 16.43 10.24
CA LYS A 113 4.33 17.79 10.79
C LYS A 113 5.29 18.02 11.96
N ARG A 114 5.42 17.06 12.88
CA ARG A 114 6.35 17.17 14.02
C ARG A 114 7.82 17.24 13.60
N LEU A 115 8.18 16.59 12.50
CA LEU A 115 9.53 16.64 11.95
C LEU A 115 9.84 17.98 11.24
N LEU A 116 8.80 18.66 10.74
CA LEU A 116 8.93 19.92 10.01
C LEU A 116 8.80 21.17 10.89
N LEU A 117 8.21 21.05 12.08
CA LEU A 117 8.07 22.14 13.04
C LEU A 117 9.28 22.18 13.99
N PRO A 118 9.89 23.35 14.23
CA PRO A 118 11.08 23.52 15.06
C PRO A 118 10.83 23.26 16.55
#